data_AF-A0A5C6FDC7-F1
#
_entry.id   AF-A0A5C6FDC7-F1
#
_cell.length_a   1.000
_cell.length_b   1.000
_cell.length_c   1.000
_cell.angle_alpha   90.00
_cell.angle_beta   90.00
_cell.angle_gamma   90.00
#
_symmetry.space_group_name_H-M   'P 1'
#
loop_
_entity.id
_entity.type
_entity.pdbx_description
1 polymer ?
#
loop_
_entity_poly.entity_id
_entity_poly.type
_entity_poly.pdbx_seq_one_letter_code
_entity_poly.pdbx_strand_id
1 'polypeptide(L)'
;MSEERNQGGFGRVIGDIVDLCELQFQLLSVDSREAKRRGIKAVIFLALAAIITLTAAMTAMIGLGFVLHEQFDLTAGEALLIVSSIAMFVAMIAALTGAKMIGKANDSLIEVKREFAENMRWIKAVVVKPRQSARNQFRRETFPPTPR
;
A
#
# COMPACT_ATOMS: atom_id res chain seq x y z
N MET A 1 46.40 0.93 -31.50
CA MET A 1 45.99 2.10 -30.69
C MET A 1 44.49 2.36 -30.92
N SER A 2 43.62 1.53 -30.34
CA SER A 2 42.17 1.56 -30.67
C SER A 2 41.25 0.93 -29.61
N GLU A 3 41.64 0.94 -28.33
CA GLU A 3 40.80 0.40 -27.24
C GLU A 3 40.21 1.47 -26.29
N GLU A 4 40.60 2.74 -26.37
CA GLU A 4 40.23 3.74 -25.35
C GLU A 4 38.84 4.40 -25.53
N ARG A 5 38.20 4.34 -26.70
CA ARG A 5 36.93 5.08 -26.94
C ARG A 5 35.67 4.45 -26.33
N ASN A 6 35.70 3.20 -25.86
CA ASN A 6 34.49 2.48 -25.45
C ASN A 6 34.14 2.62 -23.95
N GLN A 7 35.02 3.24 -23.14
CA GLN A 7 34.75 3.45 -21.71
C GLN A 7 33.87 4.67 -21.44
N GLY A 8 33.89 5.69 -22.31
CA GLY A 8 33.14 6.94 -22.10
C GLY A 8 31.61 6.84 -22.34
N GLY A 9 31.16 5.95 -23.24
CA GLY A 9 29.73 5.82 -23.56
C GLY A 9 28.91 5.20 -22.43
N PHE A 10 29.50 4.28 -21.66
CA PHE A 10 28.81 3.58 -20.58
C PHE A 10 28.68 4.44 -19.32
N GLY A 11 29.70 5.24 -19.00
CA GLY A 11 29.65 6.21 -17.90
C GLY A 11 28.60 7.31 -18.14
N ARG A 12 28.43 7.74 -19.39
CA ARG A 12 27.41 8.73 -19.77
C ARG A 12 25.98 8.23 -19.56
N VAL A 13 25.71 6.98 -19.94
CA VAL A 13 24.38 6.35 -19.73
C VAL A 13 24.06 6.15 -18.25
N ILE A 14 25.04 5.78 -17.43
CA ILE A 14 24.84 5.71 -15.97
C ILE A 14 24.54 7.10 -15.41
N GLY A 15 25.27 8.14 -15.86
CA GLY A 15 25.02 9.53 -15.47
C GLY A 15 23.58 9.95 -15.77
N ASP A 16 23.12 9.72 -17.01
CA ASP A 16 21.75 10.05 -17.42
C ASP A 16 20.69 9.30 -16.60
N ILE A 17 20.93 8.04 -16.24
CA ILE A 17 20.03 7.25 -15.39
C ILE A 17 19.98 7.80 -13.96
N VAL A 18 21.11 8.23 -13.41
CA VAL A 18 21.20 8.82 -12.07
C VAL A 18 20.49 10.18 -12.03
N ASP A 19 20.70 11.02 -13.04
CA ASP A 19 20.01 12.32 -13.17
C ASP A 19 18.49 12.15 -13.30
N LEU A 20 18.04 11.18 -14.11
CA LEU A 20 16.61 10.84 -14.22
C LEU A 20 16.03 10.33 -12.90
N CYS A 21 16.78 9.51 -12.15
CA CYS A 21 16.38 9.06 -10.82
C CYS A 21 16.26 10.23 -9.83
N GLU A 22 17.20 11.18 -9.84
CA GLU A 22 17.18 12.35 -8.97
C GLU A 22 15.95 13.23 -9.24
N LEU A 23 15.66 13.48 -10.52
CA LEU A 23 14.44 14.19 -10.94
C LEU A 23 13.15 13.48 -10.48
N GLN A 24 13.09 12.15 -10.60
CA GLN A 24 11.93 11.37 -10.14
C GLN A 24 11.79 11.38 -8.61
N PHE A 25 12.91 11.36 -7.88
CA PHE A 25 12.89 11.49 -6.41
C PHE A 25 12.40 12.88 -5.96
N GLN A 26 12.77 13.95 -6.69
CA GLN A 26 12.29 15.30 -6.40
C GLN A 26 10.78 15.42 -6.63
N LEU A 27 10.25 14.87 -7.73
CA LEU A 27 8.79 14.81 -7.95
C LEU A 27 8.09 14.00 -6.86
N LEU A 28 8.59 12.80 -6.55
CA LEU A 28 8.02 11.92 -5.52
C LEU A 28 7.99 12.59 -4.15
N SER A 29 9.01 13.38 -3.80
CA SER A 29 9.09 14.13 -2.54
C SER A 29 8.02 15.22 -2.45
N VAL A 30 7.80 15.97 -3.54
CA VAL A 30 6.76 17.01 -3.61
C VAL A 30 5.37 16.38 -3.56
N ASP A 31 5.13 15.32 -4.35
CA ASP A 31 3.86 14.59 -4.37
C ASP A 31 3.55 13.95 -3.01
N SER A 32 4.57 13.40 -2.33
CA SER A 32 4.41 12.82 -1.00
C SER A 32 4.00 13.86 0.05
N ARG A 33 4.51 15.09 -0.02
CA ARG A 33 4.10 16.18 0.90
C ARG A 33 2.64 16.57 0.69
N GLU A 34 2.20 16.70 -0.55
CA GLU A 34 0.79 16.98 -0.86
C GLU A 34 -0.12 15.82 -0.45
N ALA A 35 0.26 14.58 -0.80
CA ALA A 35 -0.47 13.38 -0.44
C ALA A 35 -0.57 13.23 1.08
N LYS A 36 0.51 13.47 1.83
CA LYS A 36 0.50 13.44 3.30
C LYS A 36 -0.41 14.51 3.89
N ARG A 37 -0.38 15.74 3.39
CA ARG A 37 -1.25 16.82 3.88
C ARG A 37 -2.74 16.53 3.63
N ARG A 38 -3.08 16.03 2.44
CA ARG A 38 -4.45 15.59 2.12
C ARG A 38 -4.85 14.38 2.96
N GLY A 39 -3.94 13.43 3.15
CA GLY A 39 -4.12 12.25 3.99
C GLY A 39 -4.42 12.60 5.45
N ILE A 40 -3.69 13.53 6.06
CA ILE A 40 -3.94 13.98 7.45
C ILE A 40 -5.35 14.55 7.59
N LYS A 41 -5.78 15.40 6.66
CA LYS A 41 -7.16 15.94 6.68
C LYS A 41 -8.19 14.82 6.58
N ALA A 42 -8.01 13.88 5.65
CA ALA A 42 -8.90 12.73 5.50
C ALA A 42 -8.98 11.90 6.78
N VAL A 43 -7.84 11.64 7.44
CA VAL A 43 -7.79 10.91 8.71
C VAL A 43 -8.53 11.65 9.82
N ILE A 44 -8.41 12.97 9.92
CA ILE A 44 -9.14 13.78 10.91
C ILE A 44 -10.67 13.68 10.67
N PHE A 45 -11.12 13.86 9.43
CA PHE A 45 -12.54 13.74 9.12
C PHE A 45 -13.07 12.33 9.37
N LEU A 46 -12.30 11.29 9.03
CA LEU A 46 -12.67 9.91 9.27
C LEU A 46 -12.75 9.60 10.77
N ALA A 47 -11.82 10.13 11.58
CA ALA A 47 -11.87 10.01 13.03
C ALA A 47 -13.10 10.70 13.63
N LEU A 48 -13.41 11.92 13.19
CA LEU A 48 -14.61 12.63 13.64
C LEU A 48 -15.89 11.89 13.25
N ALA A 49 -15.99 11.42 12.00
CA ALA A 49 -17.12 10.64 11.53
C ALA A 49 -17.29 9.35 12.35
N ALA A 50 -16.19 8.66 12.66
CA ALA A 50 -16.22 7.45 13.49
C ALA A 50 -16.73 7.73 14.91
N ILE A 51 -16.25 8.79 15.56
CA ILE A 51 -16.70 9.20 16.90
C ILE A 51 -18.19 9.52 16.88
N ILE A 52 -18.64 10.37 15.96
CA ILE A 52 -20.05 10.79 15.85
C ILE A 52 -20.94 9.57 15.59
N THR A 53 -20.55 8.70 14.66
CA THR A 53 -21.30 7.48 14.34
C THR A 53 -21.40 6.55 15.54
N LEU A 54 -20.30 6.36 16.29
CA LEU A 54 -20.30 5.51 17.47
C LEU A 54 -21.23 6.06 18.56
N THR A 55 -21.16 7.36 18.85
CA THR A 55 -22.04 7.99 19.84
C THR A 55 -23.51 7.93 19.41
N ALA A 56 -23.80 8.23 18.14
CA ALA A 56 -25.16 8.14 17.60
C ALA A 56 -25.70 6.71 17.66
N ALA A 57 -24.88 5.71 17.32
CA ALA A 57 -25.26 4.31 17.40
C ALA A 57 -25.56 3.85 18.83
N MET A 58 -24.74 4.24 19.81
CA MET A 58 -25.01 3.94 21.23
C MET A 58 -26.34 4.55 21.69
N THR A 59 -26.59 5.83 21.38
CA THR A 59 -27.84 6.50 21.72
C THR A 59 -29.05 5.85 21.04
N ALA A 60 -28.91 5.48 19.76
CA ALA A 60 -29.96 4.78 19.02
C ALA A 60 -30.28 3.41 19.61
N MET A 61 -29.27 2.65 20.05
CA MET A 61 -29.48 1.36 20.73
C MET A 61 -30.24 1.52 22.05
N ILE A 62 -29.92 2.54 22.84
CA ILE A 62 -30.67 2.83 24.07
C ILE A 62 -32.13 3.19 23.75
N GLY A 63 -32.33 4.06 22.75
CA GLY A 63 -33.67 4.44 22.30
C GLY A 63 -34.49 3.25 21.80
N LEU A 64 -33.88 2.35 21.01
CA LEU A 64 -34.50 1.10 20.58
C LEU A 64 -34.86 0.19 21.75
N GLY A 65 -34.00 0.13 22.78
CA GLY A 65 -34.30 -0.59 24.01
C GLY A 65 -35.56 -0.08 24.70
N PHE A 66 -35.73 1.24 24.80
CA PHE A 66 -36.95 1.83 25.37
C PHE A 66 -38.19 1.59 24.52
N VAL A 67 -38.09 1.71 23.19
CA VAL A 67 -39.22 1.38 22.30
C VAL A 67 -39.64 -0.08 22.44
N LEU A 68 -38.67 -0.99 22.57
CA LEU A 68 -38.94 -2.42 22.75
C LEU A 68 -39.55 -2.72 24.13
N HIS A 69 -39.08 -2.01 25.17
CA HIS A 69 -39.67 -2.05 26.51
C HIS A 69 -41.15 -1.67 26.48
N GLU A 70 -41.50 -0.55 25.85
CA GLU A 70 -42.88 -0.04 25.81
C GLU A 70 -43.83 -0.92 24.98
N GLN A 71 -43.36 -1.49 23.86
CA GLN A 71 -44.25 -2.24 22.96
C GLN A 71 -44.49 -3.69 23.40
N PHE A 72 -43.57 -4.29 24.15
CA PHE A 72 -43.63 -5.71 24.49
C PHE A 72 -43.82 -5.97 25.99
N ASP A 73 -44.06 -4.92 26.79
CA ASP A 73 -44.21 -4.98 28.25
C ASP A 73 -43.05 -5.74 28.94
N LEU A 74 -41.87 -5.66 28.35
CA LEU A 74 -40.65 -6.26 28.86
C LEU A 74 -40.14 -5.46 30.05
N THR A 75 -39.23 -6.00 30.87
CA THR A 75 -38.46 -5.12 31.75
C THR A 75 -37.44 -4.31 30.94
N ALA A 76 -37.06 -3.12 31.41
CA ALA A 76 -36.07 -2.28 30.70
C ALA A 76 -34.72 -3.02 30.51
N GLY A 77 -34.35 -3.87 31.47
CA GLY A 77 -33.15 -4.71 31.39
C GLY A 77 -33.21 -5.74 30.28
N GLU A 78 -34.33 -6.46 30.14
CA GLU A 78 -34.52 -7.45 29.08
C GLU A 78 -34.49 -6.80 27.69
N ALA A 79 -35.18 -5.67 27.53
CA ALA A 79 -35.22 -4.96 26.27
C ALA A 79 -33.82 -4.46 25.83
N LEU A 80 -33.05 -3.88 26.75
CA LEU A 80 -31.67 -3.44 26.47
C LEU A 80 -30.72 -4.61 26.18
N LEU A 81 -30.90 -5.76 26.86
CA LEU A 81 -30.11 -6.96 26.59
C LEU A 81 -30.37 -7.53 25.21
N ILE A 82 -31.64 -7.58 24.77
CA ILE A 82 -32.02 -8.05 23.43
C ILE A 82 -31.37 -7.16 22.36
N VAL A 83 -31.56 -5.84 22.46
CA VAL A 83 -31.00 -4.89 21.49
C VAL A 83 -29.47 -4.96 21.46
N SER A 84 -28.83 -5.02 22.63
CA SER A 84 -27.37 -5.14 22.73
C SER A 84 -26.84 -6.44 22.13
N SER A 85 -27.54 -7.55 22.34
CA SER A 85 -27.16 -8.87 21.79
C SER A 85 -27.22 -8.87 20.27
N ILE A 86 -28.28 -8.31 19.69
CA ILE A 86 -28.44 -8.19 18.23
C ILE A 86 -27.34 -7.30 17.65
N ALA A 87 -27.09 -6.14 18.25
CA ALA A 87 -26.04 -5.23 17.79
C ALA A 87 -24.64 -5.86 17.89
N MET A 88 -24.36 -6.59 18.98
CA MET A 88 -23.08 -7.29 19.14
C MET A 88 -22.88 -8.38 18.09
N PHE A 89 -23.95 -9.12 17.76
CA PHE A 89 -23.92 -10.11 16.69
C PHE A 89 -23.59 -9.48 15.32
N VAL A 90 -24.26 -8.37 14.98
CA VAL A 90 -23.98 -7.62 13.73
C VAL A 90 -22.54 -7.10 13.73
N ALA A 91 -22.08 -6.51 14.85
CA ALA A 91 -20.72 -6.00 14.99
C ALA A 91 -19.66 -7.10 14.82
N MET A 92 -19.91 -8.29 15.36
CA MET A 92 -19.04 -9.46 15.21
C MET A 92 -18.90 -9.88 13.74
N ILE A 93 -20.00 -9.96 12.99
CA ILE A 93 -19.97 -10.29 11.56
C ILE A 93 -19.18 -9.25 10.77
N ALA A 94 -19.42 -7.97 11.05
CA ALA A 94 -18.71 -6.87 10.40
C ALA A 94 -17.19 -6.93 10.71
N ALA A 95 -16.81 -7.16 11.97
CA ALA A 95 -15.42 -7.27 12.39
C ALA A 95 -14.70 -8.45 11.71
N LEU A 96 -15.34 -9.62 11.65
CA LEU A 96 -14.78 -10.80 10.97
C LEU A 96 -14.60 -10.57 9.47
N THR A 97 -15.57 -9.91 8.83
CA THR A 97 -15.51 -9.59 7.40
C THR A 97 -14.40 -8.57 7.11
N GLY A 98 -14.30 -7.53 7.95
CA GLY A 98 -13.25 -6.52 7.85
C GLY A 98 -11.86 -7.12 8.05
N ALA A 99 -11.67 -7.98 9.06
CA ALA A 99 -10.40 -8.65 9.31
C ALA A 99 -9.95 -9.50 8.10
N LYS A 100 -10.87 -10.21 7.46
CA LYS A 100 -10.58 -10.97 6.23
C LYS A 100 -10.15 -10.08 5.07
N MET A 101 -10.79 -8.92 4.91
CA MET A 101 -10.44 -7.94 3.85
C MET A 101 -9.05 -7.35 4.08
N ILE A 102 -8.72 -6.99 5.33
CA ILE A 102 -7.40 -6.46 5.71
C ILE A 102 -6.30 -7.50 5.46
N GLY A 103 -6.56 -8.78 5.79
CA GLY A 103 -5.63 -9.87 5.50
C GLY A 103 -5.26 -9.94 4.01
N LYS A 104 -6.26 -9.95 3.13
CA LYS A 104 -6.05 -9.98 1.66
C LYS A 104 -5.29 -8.76 1.14
N ALA A 105 -5.56 -7.57 1.69
CA ALA A 105 -4.86 -6.36 1.32
C ALA A 105 -3.37 -6.42 1.73
N ASN A 106 -3.08 -6.94 2.92
CA ASN A 106 -1.71 -7.13 3.39
C ASN A 106 -0.94 -8.14 2.54
N ASP A 107 -1.57 -9.25 2.14
CA ASP A 107 -0.94 -10.24 1.25
C ASP A 107 -0.53 -9.61 -0.09
N SER A 108 -1.39 -8.77 -0.65
CA SER A 108 -1.09 -8.03 -1.89
C SER A 108 0.07 -7.05 -1.71
N LEU A 109 0.17 -6.39 -0.55
CA LEU A 109 1.27 -5.46 -0.24
C LEU A 109 2.60 -6.18 -0.04
N ILE A 110 2.59 -7.41 0.49
CA ILE A 110 3.80 -8.22 0.64
C ILE A 110 4.37 -8.58 -0.73
N GLU A 111 3.53 -8.94 -1.70
CA GLU A 111 3.97 -9.25 -3.06
C GLU A 111 4.59 -8.03 -3.75
N VAL A 112 3.94 -6.86 -3.67
CA VAL A 112 4.48 -5.60 -4.23
C VAL A 112 5.84 -5.25 -3.62
N LYS A 113 6.01 -5.43 -2.30
CA LYS A 113 7.31 -5.19 -1.63
C LYS A 113 8.39 -6.16 -2.13
N ARG A 114 8.02 -7.41 -2.39
CA ARG A 114 8.93 -8.44 -2.90
C ARG A 114 9.40 -8.10 -4.32
N GLU A 115 8.46 -7.79 -5.22
CA GLU A 115 8.77 -7.39 -6.60
C GLU A 115 9.64 -6.12 -6.64
N PHE A 116 9.32 -5.12 -5.81
CA PHE A 116 10.12 -3.90 -5.71
C PHE A 116 11.55 -4.19 -5.23
N ALA A 117 11.73 -5.06 -4.23
CA ALA A 117 13.04 -5.44 -3.72
C ALA A 117 13.86 -6.26 -4.73
N GLU A 118 13.21 -7.02 -5.61
CA GLU A 118 13.87 -7.75 -6.70
C GLU A 118 14.29 -6.81 -7.83
N ASN A 119 13.40 -5.91 -8.24
CA ASN A 119 13.70 -4.87 -9.24
C ASN A 119 14.88 -4.00 -8.80
N MET A 120 14.92 -3.60 -7.51
CA MET A 120 16.03 -2.83 -6.96
C MET A 120 17.36 -3.60 -6.97
N ARG A 121 17.32 -4.92 -6.72
CA ARG A 121 18.51 -5.78 -6.81
C ARG A 121 19.01 -5.91 -8.25
N TRP A 122 18.12 -6.03 -9.23
CA TRP A 122 18.48 -6.07 -10.65
C TRP A 122 19.13 -4.76 -11.10
N ILE A 123 18.53 -3.61 -10.77
CA ILE A 123 19.09 -2.29 -11.10
C ILE A 123 20.49 -2.16 -10.50
N LYS A 124 20.67 -2.53 -9.22
CA LYS A 124 21.98 -2.51 -8.58
C LYS A 124 23.01 -3.42 -9.28
N ALA A 125 22.61 -4.62 -9.71
CA ALA A 125 23.49 -5.54 -10.41
C ALA A 125 23.93 -5.00 -11.79
N VAL A 126 23.00 -4.38 -12.53
CA VAL A 126 23.26 -3.79 -13.85
C VAL A 126 24.20 -2.57 -13.74
N VAL A 127 23.98 -1.71 -12.74
CA VAL A 127 24.79 -0.50 -12.54
C VAL A 127 26.19 -0.84 -12.01
N VAL A 128 26.32 -1.81 -11.10
CA VAL A 128 27.61 -2.13 -10.45
C VAL A 128 28.47 -3.09 -11.29
N LYS A 129 27.90 -4.02 -12.06
CA LYS A 129 28.65 -4.98 -12.90
C LYS A 129 27.98 -5.24 -14.27
N PRO A 130 28.09 -4.29 -15.21
CA PRO A 130 27.42 -4.36 -16.52
C PRO A 130 27.90 -5.52 -17.41
N ARG A 131 29.16 -5.93 -17.23
CA ARG A 131 29.83 -6.97 -18.05
C ARG A 131 29.52 -8.41 -17.63
N GLN A 132 28.89 -8.64 -16.48
CA GLN A 132 28.58 -9.99 -15.96
C GLN A 132 27.07 -10.35 -16.00
N SER A 133 26.22 -9.47 -16.53
CA SER A 133 24.80 -9.81 -16.73
C SER A 133 24.66 -10.97 -17.72
N ALA A 134 24.03 -12.08 -17.28
CA ALA A 134 23.77 -13.26 -18.11
C ALA A 134 23.05 -12.90 -19.42
N ARG A 135 22.18 -11.88 -19.41
CA ARG A 135 21.48 -11.38 -20.60
C ARG A 135 22.42 -10.74 -21.63
N ASN A 136 23.55 -10.17 -21.20
CA ASN A 136 24.59 -9.65 -22.09
C ASN A 136 25.55 -10.74 -22.59
N GLN A 137 25.64 -11.88 -21.90
CA GLN A 137 26.44 -13.02 -22.36
C GLN A 137 25.77 -13.70 -23.56
N PHE A 138 24.46 -13.93 -23.51
CA PHE A 138 23.71 -14.49 -24.66
C PHE A 138 23.86 -13.67 -25.94
N ARG A 139 23.84 -12.34 -25.85
CA ARG A 139 24.02 -11.45 -27.01
C ARG A 139 25.41 -11.52 -27.63
N ARG A 140 26.45 -11.85 -26.85
CA ARG A 140 27.83 -11.97 -27.34
C ARG A 140 28.08 -13.30 -28.05
N GLU A 141 27.36 -14.35 -27.68
CA GLU A 141 27.48 -15.65 -28.34
C GLU A 141 26.78 -15.67 -29.71
N THR A 142 25.72 -14.88 -29.90
CA THR A 142 24.97 -14.85 -31.16
C THR A 142 25.66 -14.07 -32.29
N PHE A 143 26.57 -13.15 -31.97
CA PHE A 143 27.26 -12.33 -32.96
C PHE A 143 28.78 -12.39 -32.71
N PRO A 144 29.47 -13.43 -33.21
CA PRO A 144 30.92 -13.47 -33.16
C PRO A 144 31.47 -12.25 -33.92
N PRO A 145 32.51 -11.57 -33.38
CA PRO A 145 33.12 -10.45 -34.07
C PRO A 145 33.71 -10.93 -35.40
N THR A 146 33.28 -10.33 -36.50
CA THR A 146 33.86 -10.57 -37.84
C THR A 146 35.37 -10.32 -37.80
N PRO A 147 36.19 -11.32 -38.14
CA PRO A 147 37.64 -11.13 -38.24
C PRO A 147 37.93 -10.10 -39.34
N ARG A 148 38.80 -9.13 -39.04
CA ARG A 148 39.35 -8.20 -40.02
C ARG A 148 40.52 -8.86 -40.75
#